data_AF-A0A2V8T4P2-F1
#
_entry.id   AF-A0A2V8T4P2-F1
#
_cell.length_a   1.000
_cell.length_b   1.000
_cell.length_c   1.000
_cell.angle_alpha   90.00
_cell.angle_beta   90.00
_cell.angle_gamma   90.00
#
_symmetry.space_group_name_H-M   'P 1'
#
loop_
_entity.id
_entity.type
_entity.pdbx_description
1 polymer ?
#
loop_
_entity_poly.entity_id
_entity_poly.type
_entity_poly.pdbx_seq_one_letter_code
_entity_poly.pdbx_strand_id
1 'polypeptide(L)'
;MATQEQDAYICRECGAKVAPDRRYCVHCYSPVGRGSSRAHVDLARETATTHRPDPTLVFSPEKHEEIVRRARSRKRIAIAGIMALLIIVAGSIVLSTVNRNRRETQRTMVREQAAHRDLNTVAEALERFKEDVRRYPTNEEGLACLIRKPAALRQDVAENQSAWFGPYIDNLPEVDPWGNDYVYRTPDGGRNFELFSPGPGGESGSDSRFRVGSQSSY
;
A
#
# COMPACT_ATOMS: atom_id res chain seq x y z
N MET A 1 -38.88 73.02 3.16
CA MET A 1 -38.02 72.70 4.31
C MET A 1 -38.75 71.69 5.17
N ALA A 2 -38.47 70.39 4.95
CA ALA A 2 -39.12 69.32 5.70
C ALA A 2 -38.28 69.02 6.95
N THR A 3 -38.79 69.37 8.12
CA THR A 3 -38.24 68.96 9.41
C THR A 3 -38.43 67.45 9.53
N GLN A 4 -37.37 66.68 9.29
CA GLN A 4 -37.33 65.26 9.62
C GLN A 4 -37.41 65.12 11.13
N GLU A 5 -38.52 64.55 11.58
CA GLU A 5 -38.78 64.07 12.92
C GLU A 5 -37.71 63.04 13.29
N GLN A 6 -36.77 63.44 14.14
CA GLN A 6 -35.67 62.59 14.57
C GLN A 6 -36.20 61.62 15.64
N ASP A 7 -36.22 60.33 15.30
CA ASP A 7 -36.59 59.23 16.20
C ASP A 7 -35.72 59.24 17.48
N ALA A 8 -36.24 59.86 18.54
CA ALA A 8 -35.69 59.76 19.88
C ALA A 8 -35.92 58.33 20.39
N TYR A 9 -34.84 57.63 20.76
CA TYR A 9 -34.93 56.25 21.23
C TYR A 9 -34.86 56.20 22.76
N ILE A 10 -35.41 55.14 23.35
CA ILE A 10 -35.49 54.97 24.80
C ILE A 10 -34.31 54.11 25.29
N CYS A 11 -33.61 54.58 26.32
CA CYS A 11 -32.58 53.80 27.00
C CYS A 11 -33.19 52.54 27.62
N ARG A 12 -32.66 51.36 27.29
CA ARG A 12 -33.18 50.07 27.80
C ARG A 12 -32.99 49.87 29.29
N GLU A 13 -32.09 50.62 29.92
CA GLU A 13 -31.68 50.40 31.30
C GLU A 13 -32.41 51.33 32.28
N CYS A 14 -32.66 52.59 31.91
CA CYS A 14 -33.36 53.55 32.77
C CYS A 14 -34.60 54.19 32.16
N GLY A 15 -34.96 53.87 30.91
CA GLY A 15 -36.16 54.40 30.25
C GLY A 15 -36.09 55.88 29.84
N ALA A 16 -34.95 56.56 30.02
CA ALA A 16 -34.78 57.93 29.56
C ALA A 16 -34.76 58.03 28.02
N LYS A 17 -35.30 59.12 27.47
CA LYS A 17 -35.18 59.45 26.04
C LYS A 17 -33.74 59.89 25.76
N VAL A 18 -33.12 59.27 24.76
CA VAL A 18 -31.75 59.54 24.36
C VAL A 18 -31.72 60.01 22.91
N ALA A 19 -30.91 61.05 22.65
CA ALA A 19 -30.71 61.57 21.30
C ALA A 19 -29.96 60.55 20.41
N PRO A 20 -30.26 60.49 19.11
CA PRO A 20 -29.70 59.52 18.15
C PRO A 20 -28.16 59.49 18.09
N ASP A 21 -27.48 60.56 18.48
CA ASP A 21 -26.03 60.75 18.43
C ASP A 21 -25.28 60.38 19.74
N ARG A 22 -26.01 60.10 20.82
CA ARG A 22 -25.41 59.81 22.13
C ARG A 22 -24.98 58.35 22.24
N ARG A 23 -23.75 58.15 22.74
CA ARG A 23 -23.14 56.82 22.95
C ARG A 23 -23.52 56.16 24.27
N TYR A 24 -23.88 56.99 25.26
CA TYR A 24 -24.34 56.55 26.57
C TYR A 24 -25.54 57.38 26.99
N CYS A 25 -26.41 56.79 27.81
CA CYS A 25 -27.50 57.52 28.43
C CYS A 25 -26.93 58.53 29.43
N VAL A 26 -27.34 59.80 29.33
CA VAL A 26 -26.86 60.83 30.26
C VAL A 26 -27.38 60.61 31.70
N HIS A 27 -28.46 59.83 31.84
CA HIS A 27 -29.09 59.58 33.13
C HIS A 27 -28.44 58.42 33.89
N CYS A 28 -28.10 57.32 33.22
CA CYS A 28 -27.55 56.11 33.87
C CYS A 28 -26.15 55.71 33.38
N TYR A 29 -25.57 56.47 32.45
CA TYR A 29 -24.26 56.21 31.83
C TYR A 29 -24.11 54.88 31.07
N SER A 30 -25.20 54.13 30.91
CA SER A 30 -25.20 52.88 30.16
C SER A 30 -25.03 53.08 28.66
N PRO A 31 -24.31 52.19 27.97
CA PRO A 31 -24.07 52.29 26.53
C PRO A 31 -25.37 52.05 25.74
N VAL A 32 -25.62 52.91 24.77
CA VAL A 32 -26.80 52.84 23.90
C VAL A 32 -26.33 52.51 22.49
N GLY A 33 -26.57 51.25 22.10
CA GLY A 33 -25.93 50.64 20.95
C GLY A 33 -26.57 50.99 19.62
N ARG A 34 -25.80 51.64 18.74
CA ARG A 34 -25.64 51.25 17.33
C ARG A 34 -24.35 51.86 16.77
N GLY A 35 -23.38 51.00 16.47
CA GLY A 35 -22.25 51.32 15.60
C GLY A 35 -21.08 52.04 16.27
N SER A 36 -20.00 51.30 16.53
CA SER A 36 -18.66 51.90 16.56
C SER A 36 -18.41 52.54 15.19
N SER A 37 -18.65 53.83 15.05
CA SER A 37 -18.34 54.55 13.81
C SER A 37 -16.85 54.38 13.53
N ARG A 38 -16.50 54.03 12.28
CA ARG A 38 -15.10 54.00 11.78
C ARG A 38 -14.33 55.28 12.13
N ALA A 39 -15.05 56.40 12.28
CA ALA A 39 -14.54 57.67 12.77
C ALA A 39 -13.74 57.57 14.09
N HIS A 40 -14.03 56.60 14.97
CA HIS A 40 -13.27 56.45 16.21
C HIS A 40 -11.93 55.73 16.04
N VAL A 41 -11.81 54.86 15.02
CA VAL A 41 -10.55 54.20 14.67
C VAL A 41 -9.61 55.18 13.98
N ASP A 42 -10.17 56.03 13.11
CA ASP A 42 -9.42 57.07 12.40
C ASP A 42 -8.98 58.19 13.37
N LEU A 43 -9.86 58.64 14.28
CA LEU A 43 -9.50 59.60 15.30
C LEU A 43 -8.47 59.03 16.30
N ALA A 44 -8.57 57.75 16.68
CA ALA A 44 -7.56 57.12 17.54
C ALA A 44 -6.18 57.00 16.85
N ARG A 45 -6.15 56.97 15.51
CA ARG A 45 -4.92 57.02 14.70
C ARG A 45 -4.33 58.43 14.62
N GLU A 46 -5.18 59.45 14.56
CA GLU A 46 -4.78 60.86 14.44
C GLU A 46 -4.49 61.52 15.79
N THR A 47 -5.08 61.03 16.89
CA THR A 47 -4.64 61.43 18.23
C THR A 47 -3.24 60.90 18.42
N ALA A 48 -2.25 61.80 18.37
CA ALA A 48 -0.92 61.55 18.90
C ALA A 48 -1.13 60.98 20.31
N THR A 49 -0.93 59.67 20.45
CA THR A 49 -0.91 59.05 21.75
C THR A 49 0.21 59.77 22.47
N THR A 50 -0.15 60.70 23.36
CA THR A 50 0.84 61.27 24.26
C THR A 50 1.38 60.06 24.96
N HIS A 51 2.62 59.70 24.64
CA HIS A 51 3.40 58.68 25.33
C HIS A 51 3.67 59.24 26.73
N ARG A 52 2.61 59.44 27.51
CA ARG A 52 2.67 59.64 28.93
C ARG A 52 2.81 58.22 29.43
N PRO A 53 4.00 57.79 29.86
CA PRO A 53 4.12 56.48 30.49
C PRO A 53 3.09 56.46 31.61
N ASP A 54 2.10 55.58 31.49
CA ASP A 54 1.10 55.41 32.53
C ASP A 54 1.88 55.07 33.81
N PRO A 55 1.82 55.90 34.87
CA PRO A 55 2.62 55.66 36.06
C PRO A 55 2.23 54.37 36.78
N THR A 56 1.13 53.72 36.39
CA THR A 56 0.72 52.40 36.88
C THR A 56 1.34 51.24 36.09
N LEU A 57 1.94 51.49 34.93
CA LEU A 57 2.66 50.50 34.12
C LEU A 57 4.05 50.25 34.70
N VAL A 58 4.10 49.50 35.80
CA VAL A 58 5.34 48.95 36.34
C VAL A 58 5.75 47.78 35.45
N PHE A 59 6.75 48.00 34.60
CA PHE A 59 7.43 46.90 33.91
C PHE A 59 8.08 46.02 34.98
N SER A 60 7.44 44.91 35.29
CA SER A 60 8.01 43.86 36.14
C SER A 60 8.80 42.91 35.21
N PRO A 61 10.13 43.05 35.12
CA PRO A 61 10.95 42.21 34.25
C PRO A 61 10.76 40.72 34.57
N GLU A 62 10.59 40.38 35.86
CA GLU A 62 10.33 39.03 36.35
C GLU A 62 9.08 38.41 35.70
N LYS A 63 7.96 39.14 35.67
CA LYS A 63 6.72 38.66 35.03
C LYS A 63 6.85 38.54 33.51
N HIS A 64 7.58 39.47 32.88
CA HIS A 64 7.81 39.43 31.44
C HIS A 64 8.67 38.21 31.04
N GLU A 65 9.72 37.93 31.81
CA GLU A 65 10.59 36.77 31.61
C GLU A 65 9.84 35.44 31.78
N GLU A 66 8.94 35.34 32.77
CA GLU A 66 8.09 34.16 32.95
C GLU A 66 7.16 33.91 31.75
N ILE A 67 6.50 34.95 31.25
CA ILE A 67 5.60 34.85 30.09
C ILE A 67 6.39 34.42 28.85
N VAL A 68 7.54 35.05 28.60
CA VAL A 68 8.41 34.71 27.47
C VAL A 68 8.95 33.28 27.59
N ARG A 69 9.35 32.85 28.79
CA ARG A 69 9.84 31.48 29.05
C ARG A 69 8.74 30.44 28.80
N ARG A 70 7.51 30.67 29.26
CA ARG A 70 6.35 29.80 29.02
C ARG A 70 5.92 29.77 27.54
N ALA A 71 6.08 30.87 26.82
CA ALA A 71 5.83 30.89 25.38
C ALA A 71 6.89 30.10 24.60
N ARG A 72 8.18 30.23 24.96
CA ARG A 72 9.28 29.48 24.35
C ARG A 72 9.19 27.98 24.63
N SER A 73 8.86 27.57 25.86
CA SER A 73 8.70 26.14 26.19
C SER A 73 7.55 25.49 25.41
N ARG A 74 6.40 26.16 25.31
CA ARG A 74 5.26 25.68 24.50
C ARG A 74 5.61 25.50 23.03
N LYS A 75 6.33 26.46 22.43
CA LYS A 75 6.80 26.33 21.03
C LYS A 75 7.75 25.15 20.84
N ARG A 76 8.69 24.94 21.77
CA ARG A 76 9.62 23.80 21.73
C ARG A 76 8.89 22.46 21.81
N ILE A 77 7.92 22.33 22.73
CA ILE A 77 7.10 21.12 22.88
C ILE A 77 6.29 20.86 21.60
N ALA A 78 5.68 21.89 21.01
CA ALA A 78 4.91 21.74 19.77
C ALA A 78 5.79 21.26 18.59
N ILE A 79 6.98 21.86 18.42
CA ILE A 79 7.92 21.46 17.37
C ILE A 79 8.41 20.02 17.59
N ALA A 80 8.76 19.67 18.84
CA ALA A 80 9.17 18.31 19.18
C ALA A 80 8.07 17.28 18.89
N GLY A 81 6.81 17.62 19.19
CA GLY A 81 5.66 16.76 18.87
C GLY A 81 5.46 16.55 17.38
N ILE A 82 5.56 17.61 16.57
CA ILE A 82 5.47 17.52 15.11
C ILE A 82 6.62 16.67 14.55
N MET A 83 7.85 16.89 15.00
CA MET A 83 9.01 16.09 14.58
C MET A 83 8.87 14.61 14.95
N ALA A 84 8.40 14.30 16.15
CA ALA A 84 8.14 12.93 16.58
C ALA A 84 7.09 12.25 15.70
N LEU A 85 5.99 12.94 15.39
CA LEU A 85 4.96 12.44 14.48
C LEU A 85 5.53 12.15 13.09
N LEU A 86 6.33 13.07 12.53
CA LEU A 86 6.95 12.88 11.22
C LEU A 86 7.89 11.68 11.19
N ILE A 87 8.68 11.46 12.24
CA ILE A 87 9.59 10.30 12.35
C ILE A 87 8.78 9.01 12.41
N ILE A 88 7.70 8.96 13.19
CA ILE A 88 6.84 7.77 13.30
C ILE A 88 6.18 7.46 11.95
N VAL A 89 5.62 8.48 11.27
CA VAL A 89 4.98 8.30 9.97
C VAL A 89 5.99 7.85 8.92
N ALA A 90 7.15 8.53 8.81
CA ALA A 90 8.20 8.14 7.88
C ALA A 90 8.72 6.71 8.16
N GLY A 91 8.96 6.38 9.42
CA GLY A 91 9.36 5.03 9.84
C GLY A 91 8.33 3.96 9.47
N SER A 92 7.03 4.25 9.65
CA SER A 92 5.95 3.32 9.32
C SER A 92 5.86 3.03 7.82
N ILE A 93 6.11 4.02 6.97
CA ILE A 93 6.10 3.88 5.50
C ILE A 93 7.28 3.02 5.04
N VAL A 94 8.48 3.30 5.56
CA VAL A 94 9.69 2.52 5.24
C VAL A 94 9.51 1.05 5.63
N LEU A 95 9.05 0.79 6.86
CA LEU A 95 8.83 -0.57 7.35
C LEU A 95 7.77 -1.31 6.52
N SER A 96 6.68 -0.64 6.16
CA SER A 96 5.61 -1.22 5.33
C SER A 96 6.09 -1.59 3.93
N THR A 97 6.95 -0.78 3.32
CA THR A 97 7.46 -1.01 1.97
C THR A 97 8.45 -2.18 1.94
N VAL A 98 9.37 -2.25 2.91
CA VAL A 98 10.32 -3.37 3.04
C VAL A 98 9.61 -4.70 3.28
N ASN A 99 8.56 -4.70 4.11
CA ASN A 99 7.78 -5.90 4.40
C ASN A 99 6.95 -6.39 3.18
N ARG A 100 6.52 -5.49 2.29
CA ARG A 100 5.83 -5.87 1.05
C ARG A 100 6.77 -6.55 0.06
N ASN A 101 7.94 -5.96 -0.20
CA ASN A 101 8.91 -6.50 -1.14
C ASN A 101 9.38 -7.91 -0.74
N ARG A 102 9.61 -8.16 0.55
CA ARG A 102 9.99 -9.50 1.04
C ARG A 102 8.96 -10.58 0.77
N ARG A 103 7.66 -10.24 0.81
CA ARG A 103 6.57 -11.21 0.58
C ARG A 103 6.46 -11.62 -0.88
N GLU A 104 6.76 -10.71 -1.80
CA GLU A 104 6.73 -11.02 -3.24
C GLU A 104 7.89 -11.92 -3.64
N THR A 105 9.12 -11.62 -3.18
CA THR A 105 10.30 -12.46 -3.48
C THR A 105 10.20 -13.86 -2.86
N GLN A 106 9.61 -14.00 -1.68
CA GLN A 106 9.40 -15.33 -1.08
C GLN A 106 8.39 -16.16 -1.87
N ARG A 107 7.32 -15.53 -2.39
CA ARG A 107 6.33 -16.23 -3.22
C ARG A 107 6.92 -16.70 -4.55
N THR A 108 7.80 -15.91 -5.17
CA THR A 108 8.47 -16.35 -6.40
C THR A 108 9.39 -17.52 -6.13
N MET A 109 10.24 -17.48 -5.10
CA MET A 109 11.13 -18.62 -4.79
C MET A 109 10.37 -19.90 -4.49
N VAL A 110 9.27 -19.83 -3.73
CA VAL A 110 8.45 -21.02 -3.41
C VAL A 110 7.83 -21.62 -4.68
N ARG A 111 7.32 -20.77 -5.59
CA ARG A 111 6.79 -21.21 -6.89
C ARG A 111 7.87 -21.84 -7.76
N GLU A 112 9.04 -21.21 -7.86
CA GLU A 112 10.15 -21.75 -8.63
C GLU A 112 10.60 -23.12 -8.08
N GLN A 113 10.69 -23.27 -6.76
CA GLN A 113 11.03 -24.56 -6.14
C GLN A 113 9.96 -25.63 -6.37
N ALA A 114 8.68 -25.27 -6.31
CA ALA A 114 7.58 -26.19 -6.62
C ALA A 114 7.69 -26.69 -8.08
N ALA A 115 7.86 -25.77 -9.04
CA ALA A 115 8.00 -26.13 -10.45
C ALA A 115 9.17 -27.08 -10.71
N HIS A 116 10.33 -26.85 -10.08
CA HIS A 116 11.48 -27.75 -10.19
C HIS A 116 11.20 -29.14 -9.60
N ARG A 117 10.51 -29.21 -8.45
CA ARG A 117 10.13 -30.50 -7.86
C ARG A 117 9.21 -31.27 -8.79
N ASP A 118 8.18 -30.61 -9.31
CA ASP A 118 7.21 -31.21 -10.22
C ASP A 118 7.91 -31.75 -11.48
N LEU A 119 8.78 -30.95 -12.11
CA LEU A 119 9.59 -31.37 -13.26
C LEU A 119 10.48 -32.58 -12.94
N ASN A 120 11.14 -32.59 -11.78
CA ASN A 120 12.00 -33.70 -11.37
C ASN A 120 11.20 -34.98 -11.07
N THR A 121 10.04 -34.87 -10.43
CA THR A 121 9.16 -36.02 -10.16
C THR A 121 8.66 -36.64 -11.46
N VAL A 122 8.26 -35.82 -12.43
CA VAL A 122 7.82 -36.30 -13.75
C VAL A 122 9.01 -36.88 -14.53
N ALA A 123 10.18 -36.25 -14.50
CA ALA A 123 11.39 -36.77 -15.14
C ALA A 123 11.80 -38.13 -14.58
N GLU A 124 11.74 -38.33 -13.26
CA GLU A 124 12.03 -39.61 -12.62
C GLU A 124 11.01 -40.68 -13.03
N ALA A 125 9.73 -40.34 -13.13
CA ALA A 125 8.70 -41.25 -13.63
C ALA A 125 8.93 -41.63 -15.10
N LEU A 126 9.41 -40.70 -15.93
CA LEU A 126 9.78 -40.96 -17.33
C LEU A 126 10.99 -41.91 -17.43
N GLU A 127 11.98 -41.79 -16.55
CA GLU A 127 13.10 -42.73 -16.50
C GLU A 127 12.65 -44.14 -16.12
N ARG A 128 11.80 -44.29 -15.10
CA ARG A 128 11.22 -45.61 -14.73
C ARG A 128 10.41 -46.21 -15.87
N PHE A 129 9.61 -45.41 -16.57
CA PHE A 129 8.89 -45.86 -17.76
C PHE A 129 9.85 -46.38 -18.84
N LYS A 130 10.97 -45.70 -19.07
CA LYS A 130 11.99 -46.14 -20.02
C LYS A 130 12.72 -47.41 -19.57
N GLU A 131 12.96 -47.61 -18.29
CA GLU A 131 13.56 -48.84 -17.78
C GLU A 131 12.70 -50.08 -18.13
N ASP A 132 11.39 -49.93 -18.00
CA ASP A 132 10.44 -51.01 -18.25
C ASP A 132 10.13 -51.19 -19.74
N VAL A 133 9.75 -50.10 -20.42
CA VAL A 133 9.26 -50.10 -21.80
C VAL A 133 10.41 -49.97 -22.82
N ARG A 134 11.63 -49.67 -22.35
CA ARG A 134 12.85 -49.43 -23.16
C ARG A 134 12.77 -48.22 -24.11
N ARG A 135 11.76 -47.37 -23.95
CA ARG A 135 11.58 -46.08 -24.66
C ARG A 135 10.85 -45.09 -23.78
N TYR A 136 10.98 -43.80 -24.07
CA TYR A 136 10.09 -42.77 -23.51
C TYR A 136 8.72 -42.77 -24.22
N PRO A 137 7.69 -42.15 -23.62
CA PRO A 137 6.40 -41.92 -24.27
C PRO A 137 6.53 -41.10 -25.58
N THR A 138 5.64 -41.36 -26.53
CA THR A 138 5.55 -40.56 -27.76
C THR A 138 4.75 -39.27 -27.52
N ASN A 139 4.84 -38.31 -28.45
CA ASN A 139 4.08 -37.06 -28.34
C ASN A 139 2.55 -37.29 -28.36
N GLU A 140 2.08 -38.34 -29.03
CA GLU A 140 0.64 -38.71 -29.09
C GLU A 140 0.16 -39.35 -27.77
N GLU A 141 1.03 -40.11 -27.14
CA GLU A 141 0.81 -40.78 -25.85
C GLU A 141 0.87 -39.79 -24.67
N GLY A 142 1.77 -38.82 -24.75
CA GLY A 142 1.98 -37.77 -23.75
C GLY A 142 2.32 -38.29 -22.35
N LEU A 143 2.15 -37.43 -21.35
CA LEU A 143 2.40 -37.74 -19.94
C LEU A 143 1.31 -38.63 -19.30
N ALA A 144 0.16 -38.79 -19.95
CA ALA A 144 -0.93 -39.64 -19.47
C ALA A 144 -0.51 -41.11 -19.29
N CYS A 145 0.51 -41.54 -20.05
CA CYS A 145 1.07 -42.88 -20.04
C CYS A 145 1.83 -43.24 -18.75
N LEU A 146 2.13 -42.24 -17.92
CA LEU A 146 2.76 -42.44 -16.61
C LEU A 146 1.76 -42.94 -15.56
N ILE A 147 0.47 -42.60 -15.70
CA ILE A 147 -0.60 -43.03 -14.79
C ILE A 147 -1.38 -44.21 -15.38
N ARG A 148 -1.70 -44.13 -16.67
CA ARG A 148 -2.53 -45.13 -17.34
C ARG A 148 -1.72 -45.85 -18.41
N LYS A 149 -1.92 -47.16 -18.52
CA LYS A 149 -1.27 -47.95 -19.55
C LYS A 149 -1.64 -47.43 -20.96
N PRO A 150 -0.66 -47.13 -21.83
CA PRO A 150 -0.94 -46.72 -23.22
C PRO A 150 -1.63 -47.83 -24.02
N ALA A 151 -2.64 -47.45 -24.81
CA ALA A 151 -3.34 -48.39 -25.71
C ALA A 151 -2.44 -48.90 -26.86
N ALA A 152 -1.42 -48.11 -27.23
CA ALA A 152 -0.46 -48.46 -28.27
C ALA A 152 0.54 -49.56 -27.85
N LEU A 153 0.68 -49.84 -26.55
CA LEU A 153 1.37 -51.04 -26.07
C LEU A 153 0.47 -52.25 -26.33
N ARG A 154 0.61 -52.84 -27.52
CA ARG A 154 -0.14 -54.03 -27.91
C ARG A 154 0.15 -55.19 -26.97
N GLN A 155 -0.89 -55.96 -26.68
CA GLN A 155 -0.89 -57.12 -25.78
C GLN A 155 -0.49 -58.42 -26.52
N ASP A 156 0.11 -58.33 -27.70
CA ASP A 156 0.31 -59.45 -28.63
C ASP A 156 1.78 -59.79 -28.88
N VAL A 157 2.49 -60.25 -27.85
CA VAL A 157 3.61 -61.19 -28.08
C VAL A 157 3.54 -62.31 -27.06
N ALA A 158 3.54 -63.52 -27.58
CA ALA A 158 3.19 -64.78 -26.94
C ALA A 158 4.08 -65.24 -25.77
N GLU A 159 4.89 -64.39 -25.14
CA GLU A 159 5.77 -64.75 -24.03
C GLU A 159 6.07 -63.50 -23.17
N ASN A 160 5.25 -63.27 -22.15
CA ASN A 160 5.62 -62.58 -20.91
C ASN A 160 6.25 -61.15 -20.96
N GLN A 161 5.90 -60.29 -21.94
CA GLN A 161 6.51 -58.95 -22.08
C GLN A 161 5.50 -57.80 -22.27
N SER A 162 4.42 -57.75 -21.49
CA SER A 162 3.70 -56.48 -21.29
C SER A 162 4.46 -55.67 -20.22
N ALA A 163 5.62 -55.10 -20.58
CA ALA A 163 6.56 -54.45 -19.67
C ALA A 163 6.15 -53.03 -19.25
N TRP A 164 4.91 -52.86 -18.77
CA TRP A 164 4.47 -51.63 -18.10
C TRP A 164 4.06 -52.04 -16.69
N PHE A 165 4.80 -51.56 -15.68
CA PHE A 165 4.59 -51.87 -14.27
C PHE A 165 3.99 -50.67 -13.50
N GLY A 166 3.46 -49.68 -14.21
CA GLY A 166 2.92 -48.46 -13.63
C GLY A 166 1.69 -48.68 -12.74
N PRO A 167 1.19 -47.60 -12.11
CA PRO A 167 1.54 -46.19 -12.35
C PRO A 167 2.94 -45.80 -11.85
N TYR A 168 3.65 -44.99 -12.62
CA TYR A 168 5.00 -44.48 -12.29
C TYR A 168 5.00 -43.20 -11.45
N ILE A 169 3.84 -42.55 -11.39
CA ILE A 169 3.55 -41.36 -10.61
C ILE A 169 2.13 -41.44 -10.07
N ASP A 170 1.94 -41.07 -8.81
CA ASP A 170 0.62 -41.11 -8.17
C ASP A 170 -0.29 -39.99 -8.69
N ASN A 171 0.26 -38.78 -8.80
CA ASN A 171 -0.44 -37.59 -9.27
C ASN A 171 0.44 -36.86 -10.28
N LEU A 172 -0.05 -36.75 -11.51
CA LEU A 172 0.60 -35.94 -12.53
C LEU A 172 0.21 -34.48 -12.30
N PRO A 173 1.18 -33.56 -12.12
CA PRO A 173 0.88 -32.14 -12.10
C PRO A 173 0.42 -31.70 -13.50
N GLU A 174 -0.84 -31.25 -13.60
CA GLU A 174 -1.42 -30.78 -14.87
C GLU A 174 -0.88 -29.38 -15.21
N VAL A 175 -0.78 -28.51 -14.20
CA VAL A 175 -0.39 -27.10 -14.34
C VAL A 175 0.79 -26.75 -13.44
N ASP A 176 1.60 -25.82 -13.91
CA ASP A 176 2.70 -25.23 -13.15
C ASP A 176 2.19 -24.25 -12.07
N PRO A 177 3.06 -23.78 -11.16
CA PRO A 177 2.69 -22.83 -10.10
C PRO A 177 2.21 -21.44 -10.58
N TRP A 178 2.28 -21.18 -11.89
CA TRP A 178 1.79 -19.98 -12.56
C TRP A 178 0.51 -20.23 -13.37
N GLY A 179 0.04 -21.48 -13.46
CA GLY A 179 -1.19 -21.87 -14.13
C GLY A 179 -1.03 -22.23 -15.60
N ASN A 180 0.19 -22.50 -16.07
CA ASN A 180 0.43 -22.98 -17.44
C ASN A 180 0.61 -24.50 -17.46
N ASP A 181 0.21 -25.14 -18.55
CA ASP A 181 0.41 -26.57 -18.73
C ASP A 181 1.90 -26.93 -18.90
N TYR A 182 2.30 -28.09 -18.38
CA TYR A 182 3.63 -28.63 -18.64
C TYR A 182 3.75 -29.10 -20.10
N VAL A 183 4.84 -28.70 -20.77
CA VAL A 183 5.08 -29.07 -22.15
C VAL A 183 6.05 -30.23 -22.22
N TYR A 184 5.57 -31.33 -22.77
CA TYR A 184 6.36 -32.53 -23.06
C TYR A 184 6.61 -32.66 -24.55
N ARG A 185 7.85 -32.97 -24.94
CA ARG A 185 8.23 -33.22 -26.33
C ARG A 185 9.29 -34.32 -26.43
N THR A 186 9.14 -35.16 -27.44
CA THR A 186 10.06 -36.26 -27.74
C THR A 186 10.59 -36.07 -29.17
N PRO A 187 11.76 -35.44 -29.39
CA PRO A 187 12.25 -35.15 -30.75
C PRO A 187 12.70 -36.42 -31.49
N ASP A 188 13.26 -37.40 -30.77
CA ASP A 188 13.89 -38.60 -31.37
C ASP A 188 13.02 -39.85 -31.27
N GLY A 189 11.70 -39.71 -31.41
CA GLY A 189 10.77 -40.85 -31.49
C GLY A 189 10.78 -41.78 -30.27
N GLY A 190 11.06 -41.26 -29.07
CA GLY A 190 11.10 -42.04 -27.83
C GLY A 190 12.49 -42.27 -27.26
N ARG A 191 13.57 -41.80 -27.90
CA ARG A 191 14.95 -41.96 -27.38
C ARG A 191 15.37 -40.90 -26.37
N ASN A 192 14.96 -39.66 -26.61
CA ASN A 192 15.23 -38.50 -25.77
C ASN A 192 13.92 -37.77 -25.46
N PHE A 193 13.84 -37.13 -24.30
CA PHE A 193 12.70 -36.29 -23.94
C PHE A 193 13.15 -34.88 -23.56
N GLU A 194 12.25 -33.93 -23.79
CA GLU A 194 12.28 -32.58 -23.28
C GLU A 194 10.99 -32.32 -22.50
N LEU A 195 11.13 -31.90 -21.25
CA LEU A 195 10.05 -31.47 -20.39
C LEU A 195 10.36 -30.06 -19.91
N PHE A 196 9.43 -29.12 -20.07
CA PHE A 196 9.63 -27.77 -19.56
C PHE A 196 8.32 -27.11 -19.09
N SER A 197 8.47 -26.16 -18.17
CA SER A 197 7.40 -25.27 -17.72
C SER A 197 7.56 -23.90 -18.39
N PRO A 198 6.48 -23.31 -18.93
CA PRO A 198 6.49 -21.95 -19.48
C PRO A 198 6.83 -20.88 -18.43
N GLY A 199 6.55 -21.16 -17.15
CA GLY A 199 6.92 -20.29 -16.05
C GLY A 199 6.13 -18.97 -16.00
N PRO A 200 6.63 -17.94 -15.29
CA PRO A 200 5.91 -16.68 -15.11
C PRO A 200 5.67 -15.89 -16.40
N GLY A 201 6.44 -16.15 -17.46
CA GLY A 201 6.34 -15.47 -18.75
C GLY A 201 5.48 -16.19 -19.80
N GLY A 202 4.91 -17.35 -19.45
CA GLY A 202 4.12 -18.17 -20.37
C GLY A 202 4.93 -18.67 -21.58
N GLU A 203 4.25 -19.00 -22.68
CA GLU A 203 4.87 -19.54 -23.90
C GLU A 203 5.93 -18.61 -24.50
N SER A 204 5.71 -17.29 -24.44
CA SER A 204 6.67 -16.27 -24.89
C SER A 204 7.92 -16.17 -24.02
N GLY A 205 7.89 -16.75 -22.83
CA GLY A 205 8.93 -16.66 -21.82
C GLY A 205 9.42 -18.03 -21.37
N SER A 206 9.48 -19.03 -22.28
CA SER A 206 10.03 -20.36 -21.99
C SER A 206 11.49 -20.26 -21.52
N ASP A 207 11.64 -19.98 -20.23
CA ASP A 207 12.92 -19.74 -19.58
C ASP A 207 13.65 -21.08 -19.50
N SER A 208 14.91 -21.11 -19.93
CA SER A 208 15.73 -22.32 -19.88
C SER A 208 15.89 -22.86 -18.45
N ARG A 209 15.59 -22.04 -17.43
CA ARG A 209 15.64 -22.42 -16.02
C ARG A 209 14.65 -23.54 -15.65
N PHE A 210 13.51 -23.67 -16.32
CA PHE A 210 12.50 -24.69 -15.98
C PHE A 210 12.42 -25.79 -17.06
N ARG A 211 13.58 -26.31 -17.47
CA ARG A 211 13.68 -27.38 -18.46
C ARG A 211 14.47 -28.55 -17.90
N VAL A 212 13.93 -29.75 -18.08
CA VAL A 212 14.60 -31.02 -17.81
C VAL A 212 14.53 -31.86 -19.08
N GLY A 213 15.66 -32.41 -19.50
CA GLY A 213 15.71 -33.37 -20.61
C GLY A 213 16.44 -34.63 -20.18
N SER A 214 16.31 -35.69 -20.98
CA SER A 214 17.14 -36.88 -20.83
C SER A 214 18.61 -36.44 -20.94
N GLN A 215 19.41 -36.69 -19.89
CA GLN A 215 20.82 -36.31 -19.89
C GLN A 215 21.50 -36.90 -21.13
N SER A 216 21.97 -36.03 -22.02
CA SER A 216 22.79 -36.44 -23.15
C SER A 216 24.16 -36.81 -22.61
N SER A 217 24.31 -38.04 -22.13
CA SER A 217 25.62 -38.68 -21.98
C SER A 217 26.23 -38.78 -23.37
N TYR A 218 27.05 -37.79 -23.72
CA TYR A 218 28.04 -37.90 -24.79
C TYR A 218 29.24 -38.71 -24.30
#